data_AF-A0A960RQA2-F1
#
_entry.id   AF-A0A960RQA2-F1
#
_cell.length_a   1.000
_cell.length_b   1.000
_cell.length_c   1.000
_cell.angle_alpha   90.00
_cell.angle_beta   90.00
_cell.angle_gamma   90.00
#
_symmetry.space_group_name_H-M   'P 1'
#
loop_
_entity.id
_entity.type
_entity.pdbx_description
1 polymer ?
#
loop_
_entity_poly.entity_id
_entity_poly.type
_entity_poly.pdbx_seq_one_letter_code
_entity_poly.pdbx_strand_id
1 'polypeptide(L)'
;MKKKDEFPLSRYPQLIEEWHPEKNHSLSREEITLGSNRKIWWKCRKGTGHEWEATVCDRINRGRGCPFCSGRRVTRDKSLGALKPDVAKHWH
;
A
#
# COMPACT_ATOMS: atom_id res chain seq x y z
N MET A 1 22.16 -19.26 8.03
CA MET A 1 21.09 -18.36 8.52
C MET A 1 20.12 -18.11 7.38
N LYS A 2 18.81 -18.36 7.53
CA LYS A 2 17.83 -18.08 6.47
C LYS A 2 17.70 -16.57 6.28
N LYS A 3 17.67 -16.10 5.03
CA LYS A 3 17.52 -14.68 4.75
C LYS A 3 16.08 -14.24 5.00
N LYS A 4 15.87 -12.99 5.39
CA LYS A 4 14.55 -12.45 5.77
C LYS A 4 13.52 -12.59 4.63
N ASP A 5 14.01 -12.53 3.40
CA ASP A 5 13.31 -12.73 2.13
C ASP A 5 12.69 -14.12 1.93
N GLU A 6 13.15 -15.16 2.65
CA GLU A 6 12.65 -16.53 2.50
C GLU A 6 11.47 -16.85 3.43
N PHE A 7 11.13 -15.96 4.37
CA PHE A 7 10.03 -16.18 5.30
C PHE A 7 8.67 -15.82 4.67
N PRO A 8 7.60 -16.57 5.00
CA PRO A 8 6.27 -16.27 4.54
C PRO A 8 5.73 -14.97 5.14
N LEU A 9 4.87 -14.28 4.39
CA LEU A 9 4.23 -13.03 4.80
C LEU A 9 3.42 -13.20 6.10
N SER A 10 2.85 -14.39 6.31
CA SER A 10 2.10 -14.78 7.51
C SER A 10 2.87 -14.60 8.83
N ARG A 11 4.20 -14.54 8.79
CA ARG A 11 5.07 -14.34 9.98
C ARG A 11 5.25 -12.88 10.38
N TYR A 12 4.69 -11.93 9.63
CA TYR A 12 4.92 -10.49 9.83
C TYR A 12 3.60 -9.75 10.03
N PRO A 13 3.12 -9.62 11.28
CA PRO A 13 1.83 -9.01 11.59
C PRO A 13 1.65 -7.63 10.97
N GLN A 14 2.69 -6.80 10.98
CA GLN A 14 2.66 -5.45 10.41
C GLN A 14 2.38 -5.39 8.90
N LEU A 15 2.69 -6.47 8.17
CA LEU A 15 2.39 -6.57 6.74
C LEU A 15 1.01 -7.18 6.50
N ILE A 16 0.57 -8.09 7.37
CA ILE A 16 -0.79 -8.63 7.34
C ILE A 16 -1.82 -7.53 7.64
N GLU A 17 -1.51 -6.60 8.53
CA GLU A 17 -2.35 -5.42 8.77
C GLU A 17 -2.56 -4.56 7.51
N GLU A 18 -1.59 -4.59 6.60
CA GLU A 18 -1.68 -3.88 5.32
C GLU A 18 -2.17 -4.78 4.18
N TRP A 19 -2.53 -6.04 4.44
CA TRP A 19 -3.03 -6.96 3.41
C TRP A 19 -4.47 -6.62 3.01
N HIS A 20 -4.76 -6.57 1.71
CA HIS A 20 -6.12 -6.36 1.25
C HIS A 20 -6.91 -7.68 1.17
N PRO A 21 -7.90 -7.94 2.04
CA PRO A 21 -8.59 -9.23 2.12
C PRO A 21 -9.38 -9.57 0.86
N GLU A 22 -10.14 -8.60 0.32
CA GLU A 22 -11.01 -8.85 -0.84
C GLU A 22 -10.25 -8.94 -2.16
N LYS A 23 -9.27 -8.05 -2.41
CA LYS A 23 -8.53 -8.04 -3.68
C LYS A 23 -7.49 -9.14 -3.80
N ASN A 24 -7.04 -9.69 -2.68
CA ASN A 24 -6.09 -10.82 -2.66
C ASN A 24 -6.77 -12.13 -2.23
N HIS A 25 -8.10 -12.27 -2.35
CA HIS A 25 -8.83 -13.47 -1.92
C HIS A 25 -8.31 -14.77 -2.56
N SER A 26 -7.73 -14.68 -3.76
CA SER A 26 -7.15 -15.81 -4.50
C SER A 26 -5.69 -16.10 -4.15
N LEU A 27 -5.10 -15.35 -3.21
CA LEU A 27 -3.70 -15.46 -2.83
C LEU A 27 -3.55 -15.91 -1.38
N SER A 28 -2.67 -16.88 -1.14
CA SER A 28 -2.31 -17.28 0.22
C SER A 28 -1.13 -16.49 0.77
N ARG A 29 -1.31 -15.92 1.97
CA ARG A 29 -0.24 -15.26 2.75
C ARG A 29 0.87 -16.20 3.21
N GLU A 30 0.65 -17.51 3.14
CA GLU A 30 1.62 -18.53 3.54
C GLU A 30 2.53 -18.94 2.37
N GLU A 31 2.01 -18.85 1.15
CA GLU A 31 2.75 -19.16 -0.08
C GLU A 31 3.57 -17.96 -0.59
N ILE A 32 3.30 -16.77 -0.07
CA ILE A 32 3.99 -15.54 -0.46
C ILE A 32 5.11 -15.26 0.52
N THR A 33 6.34 -15.24 0.01
CA THR A 33 7.53 -14.87 0.78
C THR A 33 7.82 -13.37 0.71
N LEU A 34 8.58 -12.85 1.67
CA LEU A 34 8.96 -11.43 1.73
C LEU A 34 9.82 -10.97 0.54
N GLY A 35 10.59 -11.88 -0.06
CA GLY A 35 11.39 -11.62 -1.26
C GLY A 35 10.60 -11.73 -2.57
N SER A 36 9.31 -12.07 -2.51
CA SER A 36 8.53 -12.34 -3.72
C SER A 36 8.34 -11.09 -4.58
N ASN A 37 8.57 -11.24 -5.89
CA ASN A 37 8.22 -10.24 -6.90
C ASN A 37 6.71 -10.26 -7.24
N ARG A 38 5.90 -11.03 -6.52
CA ARG A 38 4.45 -11.09 -6.74
C ARG A 38 3.81 -9.75 -6.36
N LYS A 39 3.02 -9.20 -7.30
CA LYS A 39 2.20 -8.01 -7.04
C LYS A 39 0.97 -8.41 -6.26
N ILE A 40 0.72 -7.71 -5.16
CA ILE A 40 -0.45 -7.88 -4.32
C ILE A 40 -1.04 -6.52 -3.97
N TRP A 41 -2.30 -6.52 -3.55
CA TRP A 41 -2.98 -5.34 -3.09
C TRP A 41 -2.71 -5.08 -1.62
N TRP A 42 -2.31 -3.86 -1.32
CA TRP A 42 -2.08 -3.35 0.02
C TRP A 42 -3.17 -2.34 0.38
N LYS A 43 -3.54 -2.31 1.66
CA LYS A 43 -4.53 -1.40 2.24
C LYS A 43 -3.91 -0.70 3.44
N CYS A 44 -3.88 0.63 3.45
CA CYS A 44 -3.25 1.36 4.55
C CYS A 44 -4.20 1.46 5.73
N ARG A 45 -3.70 1.20 6.93
CA ARG A 45 -4.44 1.45 8.19
C ARG A 45 -4.62 2.94 8.53
N LYS A 46 -3.79 3.82 7.95
CA LYS A 46 -3.77 5.26 8.32
C LYS A 46 -4.86 6.09 7.68
N GLY A 47 -5.44 5.65 6.56
CA GLY A 47 -6.38 6.46 5.80
C GLY A 47 -7.42 5.60 5.10
N THR A 48 -8.66 6.06 5.13
CA THR A 48 -9.79 5.42 4.47
C THR A 48 -9.56 5.41 2.96
N GLY A 49 -9.67 4.24 2.32
CA GLY A 49 -9.55 4.10 0.85
C GLY A 49 -8.12 4.15 0.30
N HIS A 50 -7.09 4.08 1.16
CA HIS A 50 -5.70 3.98 0.72
C HIS A 50 -5.37 2.56 0.25
N GLU A 51 -5.74 2.22 -0.98
CA GLU A 51 -5.51 0.91 -1.58
C GLU A 51 -4.58 1.04 -2.78
N TRP A 52 -3.52 0.23 -2.83
CA TRP A 52 -2.55 0.26 -3.91
C TRP A 52 -1.95 -1.12 -4.19
N GLU A 53 -1.53 -1.35 -5.43
CA GLU A 53 -0.82 -2.55 -5.83
C GLU A 53 0.70 -2.33 -5.79
N ALA A 54 1.45 -3.26 -5.19
CA ALA A 54 2.90 -3.26 -5.21
C ALA A 54 3.45 -4.69 -5.03
N THR A 55 4.68 -4.93 -5.49
CA THR A 55 5.37 -6.19 -5.21
C THR A 55 5.77 -6.27 -3.73
N VAL A 56 5.78 -7.48 -3.18
CA VAL A 56 6.15 -7.71 -1.77
C VAL A 56 7.60 -7.29 -1.51
N CYS A 57 8.51 -7.67 -2.41
CA CYS A 57 9.90 -7.26 -2.34
C CYS A 57 10.08 -5.73 -2.37
N ASP A 58 9.34 -4.97 -3.21
CA ASP A 58 9.45 -3.51 -3.24
C ASP A 58 8.88 -2.88 -1.97
N ARG A 59 7.77 -3.41 -1.44
CA ARG A 59 7.16 -2.91 -0.19
C ARG A 59 8.13 -3.02 0.99
N ILE A 60 8.91 -4.10 1.03
CA ILE A 60 9.79 -4.44 2.15
C ILE A 60 11.20 -3.88 1.94
N ASN A 61 11.85 -4.20 0.83
CA ASN A 61 13.26 -3.88 0.60
C ASN A 61 13.47 -2.42 0.20
N ARG A 62 12.51 -1.79 -0.49
CA ARG A 62 12.63 -0.38 -0.88
C ARG A 62 12.01 0.57 0.14
N GLY A 63 11.44 0.04 1.24
CA GLY A 63 10.77 0.85 2.26
C GLY A 63 9.60 1.69 1.73
N ARG A 64 9.06 1.34 0.56
CA ARG A 64 7.99 2.10 -0.09
C ARG A 64 6.66 1.76 0.57
N GLY A 65 6.33 2.50 1.63
CA GLY A 65 5.02 2.42 2.30
C GLY A 65 3.88 2.98 1.46
N CYS A 66 2.77 3.29 2.12
CA CYS A 66 1.58 3.80 1.45
C CYS A 66 1.88 5.05 0.57
N PRO A 67 1.62 5.00 -0.76
CA PRO A 67 1.88 6.12 -1.66
C PRO A 67 0.99 7.33 -1.38
N PHE A 68 -0.19 7.10 -0.78
CA PHE A 68 -1.10 8.17 -0.37
C PHE A 68 -0.61 8.90 0.88
N CYS A 69 -0.06 8.16 1.87
CA CYS A 69 0.53 8.78 3.07
C CYS A 69 1.78 9.59 2.74
N SER A 70 2.57 9.15 1.74
CA SER A 70 3.76 9.85 1.28
C SER A 70 3.48 10.98 0.28
N GLY A 71 2.21 11.25 -0.07
CA GLY A 71 1.82 12.32 -1.00
C GLY A 71 2.14 12.03 -2.47
N ARG A 72 2.57 10.80 -2.81
CA ARG A 72 2.84 10.37 -4.20
C ARG A 72 1.56 10.06 -4.97
N ARG A 73 0.46 9.78 -4.28
CA ARG A 73 -0.88 9.60 -4.84
C ARG A 73 -1.88 10.47 -4.10
N VAL A 74 -2.72 11.16 -4.85
CA VAL A 74 -3.82 11.97 -4.32
C VAL A 74 -4.98 11.03 -3.99
N THR A 75 -5.50 11.10 -2.77
CA THR A 75 -6.80 10.50 -2.45
C THR A 75 -7.92 11.45 -2.84
N ARG A 76 -9.13 10.92 -3.05
CA ARG A 76 -10.31 11.74 -3.33
C ARG A 76 -10.47 12.86 -2.29
N ASP A 77 -10.23 12.56 -1.01
CA ASP A 77 -10.27 13.51 0.11
C ASP A 77 -9.14 14.56 0.14
N LYS A 78 -8.00 14.32 -0.51
CA LYS A 78 -6.86 15.27 -0.59
C LYS A 78 -6.74 15.96 -1.95
N SER A 79 -7.75 15.83 -2.78
CA SER A 79 -7.82 16.55 -4.06
C SER A 79 -7.89 18.05 -3.76
N LEU A 80 -7.10 18.88 -4.44
CA LEU A 80 -7.09 20.34 -4.26
C LEU A 80 -8.49 20.96 -4.36
N GLY A 81 -9.37 20.38 -5.18
CA GLY A 81 -10.77 20.79 -5.31
C GLY A 81 -11.65 20.57 -4.06
N ALA A 82 -11.25 19.69 -3.13
CA ALA A 82 -11.97 19.46 -1.87
C ALA A 82 -11.47 20.35 -0.73
N LEU A 83 -10.20 20.77 -0.76
CA LEU A 83 -9.57 21.53 0.33
C LEU A 83 -9.63 23.05 0.14
N LYS A 84 -9.81 23.55 -1.09
CA LYS A 84 -9.91 24.99 -1.38
C LYS A 84 -10.88 25.31 -2.52
N PRO A 85 -12.20 25.43 -2.27
CA PRO A 85 -13.14 25.95 -3.27
C PRO A 85 -12.83 27.39 -3.72
N ASP A 86 -12.13 28.19 -2.91
CA ASP A 86 -11.83 29.62 -3.20
C ASP A 86 -10.70 29.86 -4.21
N VAL A 87 -9.82 28.90 -4.49
CA VAL A 87 -8.67 29.12 -5.40
C VAL A 87 -9.07 28.94 -6.88
N ALA A 88 -10.30 28.51 -7.17
CA ALA A 88 -10.83 28.44 -8.52
C ALA A 88 -11.23 29.82 -9.10
N LYS A 89 -11.24 30.88 -8.29
CA LYS A 89 -11.72 32.21 -8.70
C LYS A 89 -10.64 33.19 -9.19
N HIS A 90 -9.37 32.83 -9.21
CA HIS A 90 -8.29 33.76 -9.61
C HIS A 90 -7.45 33.29 -10.78
N TRP A 91 -8.06 32.58 -11.72
CA TRP A 91 -7.49 32.38 -13.06
C TRP A 91 -8.10 33.43 -13.98
N HIS A 92 -7.44 34.59 -14.04
CA HIS A 92 -7.58 35.60 -15.09
C HIS A 92 -6.20 35.87 -15.67
#